data_AF-A0A8T6EN69-F1
#
_entry.id   AF-A0A8T6EN69-F1
#
_cell.length_a   1.000
_cell.length_b   1.000
_cell.length_c   1.000
_cell.angle_alpha   90.00
_cell.angle_beta   90.00
_cell.angle_gamma   90.00
#
_symmetry.space_group_name_H-M   'P 1'
#
loop_
_entity.id
_entity.type
_entity.pdbx_description
1 polymer ?
#
loop_
_entity_poly.entity_id
_entity_poly.type
_entity_poly.pdbx_seq_one_letter_code
_entity_poly.pdbx_strand_id
1 'polypeptide(L)'
;MDRDEEANVPDVALRGLPEDVHRELKSAASRNHRSLNGEILERLTASVRGPTADTAELLERIRARRETFGDIDVSNETINKLKNEGRP
;
A
#
# COMPACT_ATOMS: atom_id res chain seq x y z
N MET A 1 31.06 8.70 28.69
CA MET A 1 29.88 9.32 29.34
C MET A 1 29.01 9.67 28.16
N ASP A 2 28.34 8.67 27.62
CA ASP A 2 27.66 8.78 26.35
C ASP A 2 26.28 8.21 26.63
N ARG A 3 25.44 9.07 27.21
CA ARG A 3 24.01 8.84 27.19
C ARG A 3 23.62 9.07 25.74
N ASP A 4 23.33 7.95 25.08
CA ASP A 4 22.80 7.89 23.73
C ASP A 4 21.86 9.07 23.48
N GLU A 5 22.20 9.81 22.46
CA GLU A 5 21.41 10.86 21.84
C GLU A 5 20.02 10.29 21.56
N GLU A 6 19.11 10.54 22.50
CA GLU A 6 17.71 10.13 22.45
C GLU A 6 17.16 10.65 21.13
N ALA A 7 16.97 9.75 20.16
CA ALA A 7 16.57 10.09 18.80
C ALA A 7 15.28 10.91 18.87
N ASN A 8 15.41 12.23 18.79
CA ASN A 8 14.28 13.15 18.88
C ASN A 8 13.45 12.96 17.61
N VAL A 9 12.37 12.18 17.73
CA VAL A 9 11.41 12.02 16.63
C VAL A 9 10.66 13.34 16.53
N PRO A 10 10.81 14.10 15.42
CA PRO A 10 10.14 15.37 15.27
C PRO A 10 8.62 15.17 15.28
N ASP A 11 7.94 15.86 16.18
CA ASP A 11 6.48 15.86 16.26
C ASP A 11 5.87 17.02 15.45
N VAL A 12 4.72 16.77 14.84
CA VAL A 12 4.00 17.73 14.00
C VAL A 12 2.54 17.78 14.39
N ALA A 13 2.09 18.94 14.88
CA ALA A 13 0.69 19.18 15.20
C ALA A 13 -0.03 19.90 14.03
N LEU A 14 -1.00 19.21 13.42
CA LEU A 14 -1.90 19.79 12.42
C LEU A 14 -3.08 20.49 13.13
N ARG A 15 -3.19 21.81 12.96
CA ARG A 15 -4.28 22.64 13.52
C ARG A 15 -5.16 23.21 12.42
N GLY A 16 -6.45 23.38 12.70
CA GLY A 16 -7.41 23.96 11.74
C GLY A 16 -7.81 23.02 10.61
N LEU A 17 -7.75 21.71 10.85
CA LEU A 17 -8.18 20.72 9.85
C LEU A 17 -9.70 20.85 9.60
N PRO A 18 -10.13 20.99 8.34
CA PRO A 18 -11.56 20.98 8.00
C PRO A 18 -12.25 19.70 8.48
N GLU A 19 -13.48 19.82 8.99
CA GLU A 19 -14.21 18.73 9.63
C GLU A 19 -14.53 17.58 8.67
N ASP A 20 -14.80 17.90 7.41
CA ASP A 20 -14.99 16.95 6.32
C ASP A 20 -13.72 16.13 6.08
N VAL A 21 -12.55 16.78 6.00
CA VAL A 21 -11.26 16.11 5.84
C VAL A 21 -10.94 15.23 7.05
N HIS A 22 -11.19 15.72 8.27
CA HIS A 22 -11.01 14.92 9.49
C HIS A 22 -11.86 13.65 9.47
N ARG A 23 -13.12 13.74 9.03
CA ARG A 23 -14.04 12.61 8.92
C ARG A 23 -13.59 11.60 7.87
N GLU A 24 -13.14 12.06 6.72
CA GLU A 24 -12.60 11.19 5.66
C GLU A 24 -11.34 10.46 6.12
N LEU A 25 -10.43 11.15 6.80
CA LEU A 25 -9.23 10.54 7.38
C LEU A 25 -9.59 9.46 8.41
N LYS A 26 -10.56 9.73 9.28
CA LYS A 26 -11.03 8.75 10.27
C LYS A 26 -11.65 7.52 9.61
N SER A 27 -12.46 7.72 8.56
CA SER A 27 -13.04 6.63 7.77
C SER A 27 -11.96 5.80 7.08
N ALA A 28 -10.96 6.43 6.48
CA ALA A 28 -9.85 5.74 5.85
C ALA A 28 -8.99 4.96 6.86
N ALA A 29 -8.71 5.55 8.02
CA ALA A 29 -7.99 4.88 9.11
C ALA A 29 -8.72 3.60 9.55
N SER A 30 -10.04 3.66 9.73
CA SER A 30 -10.86 2.48 10.04
C SER A 30 -10.81 1.42 8.95
N ARG A 31 -10.90 1.80 7.66
CA ARG A 31 -10.80 0.85 6.52
C ARG A 31 -9.42 0.19 6.44
N ASN A 32 -8.37 0.90 6.81
CA ASN A 32 -6.99 0.42 6.76
C ASN A 32 -6.56 -0.27 8.07
N HIS A 33 -7.45 -0.40 9.06
CA HIS A 33 -7.14 -0.93 10.39
C HIS A 33 -5.98 -0.21 11.10
N ARG A 34 -5.88 1.11 10.91
CA ARG A 34 -4.86 1.97 11.53
C ARG A 34 -5.48 2.98 12.49
N SER A 35 -4.68 3.49 13.42
CA SER A 35 -5.06 4.69 14.16
C SER A 35 -5.07 5.90 13.23
N LEU A 36 -5.78 6.97 13.61
CA LEU A 36 -5.82 8.21 12.82
C LEU A 36 -4.41 8.78 12.61
N ASN A 37 -3.58 8.78 13.65
CA ASN A 37 -2.19 9.24 13.54
C ASN A 37 -1.36 8.36 12.59
N GLY A 38 -1.50 7.04 12.68
CA GLY A 38 -0.81 6.11 11.78
C GLY A 38 -1.22 6.30 10.32
N GLU A 39 -2.50 6.59 10.07
CA GLU A 39 -3.01 6.87 8.73
C GLU A 39 -2.50 8.22 8.18
N ILE A 40 -2.39 9.25 9.02
CA ILE A 40 -1.80 10.54 8.65
C ILE A 40 -0.32 10.37 8.29
N LEU A 41 0.44 9.65 9.11
CA LEU A 41 1.84 9.35 8.87
C LEU A 41 2.03 8.56 7.57
N GLU A 42 1.21 7.55 7.31
CA GLU A 42 1.28 6.75 6.08
C GLU A 42 1.04 7.62 4.84
N ARG A 43 0.01 8.48 4.86
CA ARG A 43 -0.28 9.39 3.75
C ARG A 43 0.83 10.42 3.52
N LEU A 44 1.37 11.00 4.59
CA LEU A 44 2.49 11.93 4.51
C LEU A 44 3.76 11.23 4.00
N THR A 45 4.01 10.00 4.46
CA THR A 45 5.13 9.19 4.00
C THR A 45 5.00 8.89 2.51
N ALA A 46 3.81 8.47 2.06
CA ALA A 46 3.53 8.18 0.65
C ALA A 46 3.62 9.44 -0.25
N SER A 47 3.20 10.61 0.25
CA SER A 47 3.26 11.85 -0.53
C SER A 47 4.68 12.40 -0.64
N VAL A 48 5.49 12.27 0.41
CA VAL A 48 6.88 12.76 0.44
C VAL A 48 7.84 11.80 -0.26
N ARG A 49 7.69 10.49 -0.03
CA ARG A 49 8.58 9.47 -0.61
C ARG A 49 8.21 9.11 -2.05
N GLY A 50 7.04 9.53 -2.53
CA GLY A 50 6.47 9.03 -3.79
C GLY A 50 6.27 7.51 -3.74
N PRO A 51 5.72 6.89 -4.81
CA PRO A 51 5.75 5.44 -4.93
C PRO A 51 7.19 5.01 -5.23
N THR A 52 8.05 4.97 -4.21
CA THR A 52 9.19 4.05 -4.25
C THR A 52 8.63 2.66 -4.04
N ALA A 53 7.97 2.12 -5.06
CA ALA A 53 8.07 0.69 -5.24
C ALA A 53 9.56 0.47 -5.48
N ASP A 54 10.28 0.03 -4.45
CA ASP A 54 11.59 -0.56 -4.67
C ASP A 54 11.37 -1.59 -5.77
N THR A 55 11.93 -1.31 -6.94
CA THR A 55 11.69 -2.11 -8.12
C THR A 55 12.13 -3.55 -7.87
N ALA A 56 13.13 -3.75 -7.00
CA ALA A 56 13.53 -5.06 -6.53
C ALA A 56 12.42 -5.73 -5.69
N GLU A 57 11.88 -5.04 -4.68
CA GLU A 57 10.80 -5.56 -3.83
C GLU A 57 9.54 -5.88 -4.64
N LEU A 58 9.17 -5.03 -5.61
CA LEU A 58 8.04 -5.27 -6.49
C LEU A 58 8.27 -6.49 -7.39
N LEU A 59 9.46 -6.65 -7.95
CA LEU A 59 9.82 -7.80 -8.77
C LEU A 59 9.82 -9.10 -7.95
N GLU A 60 10.34 -9.07 -6.73
CA GLU A 60 10.28 -10.22 -5.81
C GLU A 60 8.84 -10.61 -5.48
N ARG A 61 7.98 -9.63 -5.17
CA ARG A 61 6.56 -9.89 -4.93
C ARG A 61 5.85 -10.47 -6.15
N ILE A 62 6.21 -10.03 -7.35
CA ILE A 62 5.69 -10.59 -8.61
C ILE A 62 6.17 -12.03 -8.80
N ARG A 63 7.45 -12.33 -8.56
CA ARG A 63 8.03 -13.69 -8.67
C ARG A 63 7.37 -14.67 -7.70
N ALA A 64 7.34 -14.32 -6.41
CA ALA A 64 6.70 -15.15 -5.38
C ALA A 64 5.22 -15.41 -5.70
N ARG A 65 4.52 -14.40 -6.23
CA ARG A 65 3.14 -14.57 -6.66
C ARG A 65 3.01 -15.50 -7.88
N ARG A 66 3.91 -15.43 -8.87
CA ARG A 66 3.91 -16.36 -10.00
C ARG A 66 4.14 -17.81 -9.55
N GLU A 67 5.02 -18.04 -8.60
CA GLU A 67 5.27 -19.38 -8.03
C GLU A 67 4.00 -19.97 -7.39
N THR A 68 3.16 -19.16 -6.74
CA THR A 68 1.90 -19.65 -6.14
C THR A 68 0.86 -20.11 -7.15
N PHE A 69 0.92 -19.62 -8.39
CA PHE A 69 -0.03 -19.95 -9.45
C PHE A 69 0.42 -21.15 -10.30
N GLY A 70 1.67 -21.59 -10.20
CA GLY A 70 2.25 -22.62 -11.06
C GLY A 70 2.32 -22.20 -12.54
N ASP A 71 2.59 -23.16 -13.43
CA ASP A 71 2.55 -22.94 -14.88
C ASP A 71 1.10 -22.85 -15.37
N ILE A 72 0.52 -21.66 -15.29
CA ILE A 72 -0.74 -21.35 -15.97
C ILE A 72 -0.42 -20.95 -17.40
N ASP A 73 -0.94 -21.70 -18.36
CA ASP A 73 -0.91 -21.30 -19.76
C ASP A 73 -1.85 -20.10 -19.98
N VAL A 74 -1.24 -18.91 -20.03
CA VAL A 74 -1.92 -17.64 -20.31
C VAL A 74 -1.80 -17.24 -21.79
N SER A 75 -1.55 -18.19 -22.69
CA SER A 75 -1.57 -17.95 -24.12
C SER A 75 -2.94 -17.43 -24.58
N ASN A 76 -2.94 -16.61 -25.62
CA ASN A 76 -4.16 -16.08 -26.21
C ASN A 76 -5.11 -17.19 -26.66
N GLU A 77 -4.58 -18.32 -27.12
CA GLU A 77 -5.36 -19.49 -27.54
C GLU A 77 -6.12 -20.10 -26.36
N THR A 78 -5.43 -20.39 -25.26
CA THR A 78 -6.02 -20.96 -24.05
C THR A 78 -7.04 -20.02 -23.42
N ILE A 79 -6.74 -18.72 -23.35
CA ILE A 79 -7.69 -17.71 -22.86
C ILE A 79 -8.95 -17.64 -23.74
N ASN A 80 -8.81 -17.67 -25.06
CA ASN A 80 -9.96 -17.61 -25.97
C ASN A 80 -10.81 -18.88 -25.89
N LYS A 81 -10.19 -20.04 -25.76
CA LYS A 81 -10.89 -21.31 -25.56
C LYS A 81 -11.72 -21.29 -24.27
N LEU A 82 -11.13 -20.91 -23.14
CA LEU A 82 -11.83 -20.81 -21.85
C LEU A 82 -12.97 -19.77 -21.86
N LYS A 83 -12.78 -18.63 -22.55
CA LYS A 83 -13.83 -17.62 -22.74
C LYS A 83 -15.02 -18.16 -23.53
N ASN A 84 -14.78 -18.99 -24.54
CA ASN A 84 -15.82 -19.54 -25.41
C ASN A 84 -16.52 -20.75 -24.77
N GLU A 85 -15.81 -21.55 -23.96
CA GLU A 85 -16.39 -22.67 -23.21
C GLU A 85 -17.41 -22.22 -22.15
N GLY A 86 -17.22 -21.03 -21.56
CA GLY A 86 -18.13 -20.46 -20.56
C GLY A 86 -19.28 -19.62 -21.12
N ARG A 87 -19.41 -19.50 -22.45
CA ARG A 87 -20.36 -18.59 -23.10
C ARG A 87 -21.31 -19.39 -24.03
N PRO A 88 -22.41 -19.97 -23.49
CA PRO A 88 -23.50 -20.46 -24.33
C PRO A 88 -24.16 -19.35 -25.14
#